data_AF-A0A9X0W8K5-F1
#
_entry.id   AF-A0A9X0W8K5-F1
#
_cell.length_a   1.000
_cell.length_b   1.000
_cell.length_c   1.000
_cell.angle_alpha   90.00
_cell.angle_beta   90.00
_cell.angle_gamma   90.00
#
_symmetry.space_group_name_H-M   'P 1'
#
loop_
_entity.id
_entity.type
_entity.pdbx_description
1 polymer ?
#
loop_
_entity_poly.entity_id
_entity_poly.type
_entity_poly.pdbx_seq_one_letter_code
_entity_poly.pdbx_strand_id
1 'polypeptide(L)'
;MDRCPNCRARLDDAAETCRRCGMELGLLRAIERAADDWLRCGIMNMMRDESDLARKAFCRALTLRRDPLTESLLGLLSHEATAVAPSPIVSTPLPSSSTVVAGPDDEEEGEPIADQVERIQGGRLRAFYRRFFHRR
;
A
#
# COMPACT_ATOMS: atom_id res chain seq x y z
N MET A 1 5.76 28.14 -6.57
CA MET A 1 7.10 28.03 -7.19
C MET A 1 7.80 26.84 -6.55
N ASP A 2 7.78 25.71 -7.23
CA ASP A 2 8.48 24.53 -6.77
C ASP A 2 10.00 24.71 -6.96
N ARG A 3 10.77 24.02 -6.10
CA ARG A 3 12.23 24.01 -6.17
C ARG A 3 12.71 22.60 -6.41
N CYS A 4 13.78 22.46 -7.18
CA CYS A 4 14.44 21.18 -7.38
C CYS A 4 14.87 20.60 -6.02
N PRO A 5 14.47 19.38 -5.66
CA PRO A 5 14.81 18.80 -4.36
C PRO A 5 16.32 18.56 -4.20
N ASN A 6 17.05 18.37 -5.30
CA ASN A 6 18.49 18.15 -5.29
C ASN A 6 19.29 19.46 -5.16
N CYS A 7 19.07 20.44 -6.06
CA CYS A 7 19.92 21.65 -6.14
C CYS A 7 19.24 22.96 -5.71
N ARG A 8 17.96 22.90 -5.29
CA ARG A 8 17.13 24.04 -4.85
C ARG A 8 16.90 25.14 -5.89
N ALA A 9 17.26 24.91 -7.15
CA ALA A 9 16.92 25.81 -8.26
C ALA A 9 15.39 25.94 -8.39
N ARG A 10 14.91 27.13 -8.77
CA ARG A 10 13.49 27.29 -9.13
C ARG A 10 13.17 26.44 -10.35
N LEU A 11 12.03 25.77 -10.30
CA LEU A 11 11.51 24.98 -11.40
C LEU A 11 10.43 25.77 -12.12
N ASP A 12 10.38 25.60 -13.44
CA ASP A 12 9.20 25.90 -14.23
C ASP A 12 8.20 24.74 -14.01
N ASP A 13 6.90 25.02 -13.89
CA ASP A 13 5.91 24.01 -13.47
C ASP A 13 5.89 22.77 -14.39
N ALA A 14 6.17 22.96 -15.68
CA ALA A 14 6.20 21.93 -16.71
C ALA A 14 7.60 21.34 -17.02
N ALA A 15 8.64 21.65 -16.24
CA ALA A 15 9.99 21.14 -16.51
C ALA A 15 10.12 19.64 -16.15
N GLU A 16 10.46 18.81 -17.14
CA GLU A 16 10.77 17.38 -16.96
C GLU A 16 12.18 17.14 -16.40
N THR A 17 13.10 18.07 -16.64
CA THR A 17 14.50 17.99 -16.20
C THR A 17 14.94 19.31 -15.58
N CYS A 18 15.68 19.27 -14.47
CA CYS A 18 16.20 20.47 -13.84
C CYS A 18 17.37 21.08 -14.64
N ARG A 19 17.21 22.30 -15.15
CA ARG A 19 18.24 23.00 -15.94
C ARG A 19 19.61 23.14 -15.24
N ARG A 20 19.63 23.21 -13.89
CA ARG A 20 20.87 23.41 -13.12
C ARG A 20 21.68 22.14 -12.88
N CYS A 21 21.03 21.04 -12.51
CA CYS A 21 21.73 19.80 -12.12
C CYS A 21 21.42 18.60 -13.02
N GLY A 22 20.57 18.76 -14.04
CA GLY A 22 20.20 17.70 -14.98
C GLY A 22 19.33 16.59 -14.38
N MET A 23 18.75 16.79 -13.19
CA MET A 23 17.89 15.77 -12.57
C MET A 23 16.60 15.58 -13.36
N GLU A 24 16.26 14.32 -13.67
CA GLU A 24 14.99 13.93 -14.30
C GLU A 24 13.83 14.02 -13.29
N LEU A 25 13.15 15.16 -13.26
CA LEU A 25 12.03 15.46 -12.37
C LEU A 25 10.78 14.65 -12.75
N GLY A 26 10.57 14.40 -14.05
CA GLY A 26 9.48 13.56 -14.53
C GLY A 26 9.52 12.15 -13.93
N LEU A 27 10.72 11.56 -13.92
CA LEU A 27 10.94 10.26 -13.32
C LEU A 27 10.73 10.28 -11.80
N LEU A 28 11.25 11.30 -11.11
CA LEU A 28 11.03 11.45 -9.66
C LEU A 28 9.54 11.51 -9.32
N ARG A 29 8.78 12.38 -10.01
CA ARG A 29 7.33 12.53 -9.84
C ARG A 29 6.58 11.24 -10.18
N ALA A 30 7.06 10.45 -11.13
CA ALA A 30 6.48 9.15 -11.44
C ALA A 30 6.69 8.13 -10.30
N ILE A 31 7.88 8.11 -9.69
CA ILE A 31 8.18 7.25 -8.53
C ILE A 31 7.34 7.66 -7.32
N GLU A 32 7.21 8.97 -7.06
CA GLU A 32 6.39 9.50 -5.95
C GLU A 32 4.91 9.09 -6.12
N ARG A 33 4.35 9.27 -7.32
CA ARG A 33 2.98 8.84 -7.62
C ARG A 33 2.80 7.32 -7.45
N ALA A 34 3.75 6.53 -7.95
CA ALA A 34 3.70 5.09 -7.77
C ALA A 34 3.76 4.70 -6.28
N ALA A 35 4.53 5.40 -5.46
CA ALA A 35 4.57 5.18 -4.01
C ALA A 35 3.20 5.50 -3.36
N ASP A 36 2.57 6.61 -3.76
CA ASP A 36 1.23 6.98 -3.29
C ASP A 36 0.16 5.95 -3.68
N ASP A 37 0.23 5.42 -4.91
CA ASP A 37 -0.69 4.39 -5.38
C ASP A 37 -0.56 3.08 -4.58
N TRP A 38 0.68 2.66 -4.28
CA TRP A 38 0.92 1.50 -3.41
C TRP A 38 0.45 1.73 -1.97
N LEU A 39 0.63 2.93 -1.44
CA LEU A 39 0.12 3.30 -0.12
C LEU A 39 -1.42 3.19 -0.07
N ARG A 40 -2.11 3.76 -1.07
CA ARG A 40 -3.59 3.65 -1.18
C ARG A 40 -4.04 2.19 -1.30
N CYS A 41 -3.37 1.40 -2.14
CA CYS A 41 -3.63 -0.02 -2.28
C CYS A 41 -3.50 -0.76 -0.94
N GLY A 42 -2.44 -0.46 -0.18
CA GLY A 42 -2.24 -1.04 1.15
C GLY A 42 -3.38 -0.70 2.12
N ILE A 43 -3.82 0.57 2.15
CA ILE A 43 -4.95 1.01 2.97
C ILE A 43 -6.24 0.28 2.57
N MET A 44 -6.52 0.17 1.27
CA MET A 44 -7.71 -0.54 0.78
C MET A 44 -7.71 -2.02 1.18
N ASN A 45 -6.56 -2.70 1.14
CA ASN A 45 -6.44 -4.09 1.58
C ASN A 45 -6.60 -4.22 3.10
N MET A 46 -6.11 -3.26 3.90
CA MET A 46 -6.39 -3.23 5.35
C MET A 46 -7.88 -3.14 5.64
N MET A 47 -8.62 -2.30 4.90
CA MET A 47 -10.07 -2.17 5.07
C MET A 47 -10.85 -3.43 4.71
N ARG A 48 -10.24 -4.35 3.96
CA ARG A 48 -10.81 -5.66 3.57
C ARG A 48 -10.31 -6.81 4.45
N ASP A 49 -9.57 -6.51 5.52
CA ASP A 49 -8.93 -7.50 6.40
C ASP A 49 -7.90 -8.39 5.67
N GLU A 50 -7.37 -7.92 4.53
CA GLU A 50 -6.38 -8.63 3.72
C GLU A 50 -4.95 -8.22 4.13
N SER A 51 -4.58 -8.49 5.39
CA SER A 51 -3.34 -8.00 6.02
C SER A 51 -2.05 -8.38 5.29
N ASP A 52 -2.00 -9.54 4.63
CA ASP A 52 -0.85 -9.98 3.83
C ASP A 52 -0.66 -9.13 2.56
N LEU A 53 -1.76 -8.80 1.87
CA LEU A 53 -1.72 -7.95 0.67
C LEU A 53 -1.42 -6.50 1.05
N ALA A 54 -1.99 -6.02 2.15
CA ALA A 54 -1.66 -4.72 2.73
C ALA A 54 -0.16 -4.60 3.04
N ARG A 55 0.41 -5.59 3.74
CA ARG A 55 1.84 -5.64 4.07
C ARG A 55 2.71 -5.60 2.82
N LYS A 56 2.38 -6.39 1.79
CA LYS A 56 3.11 -6.38 0.51
C LYS A 56 3.05 -5.00 -0.17
N ALA A 57 1.89 -4.36 -0.19
CA ALA A 57 1.71 -3.04 -0.78
C ALA A 57 2.52 -1.96 -0.04
N PHE A 58 2.49 -1.94 1.29
CA PHE A 58 3.30 -1.01 2.09
C PHE A 58 4.81 -1.24 1.92
N CYS A 59 5.26 -2.51 1.88
CA CYS A 59 6.65 -2.82 1.53
C CYS A 59 7.04 -2.25 0.16
N ARG A 60 6.17 -2.36 -0.85
CA ARG A 60 6.42 -1.74 -2.16
C ARG A 60 6.51 -0.23 -2.07
N ALA A 61 5.58 0.43 -1.40
CA ALA A 61 5.63 1.88 -1.18
C ALA A 61 6.96 2.31 -0.54
N LEU A 62 7.42 1.61 0.52
CA LEU A 62 8.69 1.90 1.20
C LEU A 62 9.94 1.69 0.33
N THR A 63 9.89 0.75 -0.63
CA THR A 63 10.99 0.59 -1.60
C THR A 63 11.10 1.75 -2.59
N LEU A 64 10.00 2.48 -2.83
CA LEU A 64 9.96 3.65 -3.71
C LEU A 64 10.29 4.93 -2.94
N ARG A 65 9.70 5.11 -1.75
CA ARG A 65 9.84 6.29 -0.90
C ARG A 65 9.74 5.88 0.57
N ARG A 66 10.76 6.21 1.37
CA ARG A 66 10.66 6.06 2.83
C ARG A 66 9.74 7.14 3.38
N ASP A 67 8.68 6.72 4.05
CA ASP A 67 7.63 7.57 4.57
C ASP A 67 7.22 7.08 5.98
N PRO A 68 7.28 7.95 7.02
CA PRO A 68 7.02 7.54 8.41
C PRO A 68 5.62 6.99 8.65
N LEU A 69 4.62 7.47 7.91
CA LEU A 69 3.26 6.95 8.01
C LEU A 69 3.20 5.50 7.53
N THR A 70 3.79 5.21 6.38
CA THR A 70 3.84 3.85 5.81
C THR A 70 4.59 2.87 6.75
N GLU A 71 5.65 3.32 7.41
CA GLU A 71 6.35 2.52 8.43
C GLU A 71 5.45 2.22 9.65
N SER A 72 4.71 3.24 10.13
CA SER A 72 3.79 3.10 11.26
C SER A 72 2.66 2.11 10.96
N LEU A 73 2.07 2.18 9.77
CA LEU A 73 1.02 1.24 9.32
C LEU A 73 1.52 -0.20 9.25
N LEU A 74 2.74 -0.41 8.76
CA LEU A 74 3.37 -1.74 8.72
C LEU A 74 3.67 -2.28 10.14
N GLY A 75 3.97 -1.39 11.08
CA GLY A 75 4.07 -1.72 12.50
C GLY A 75 2.76 -2.26 13.08
N LEU A 76 1.63 -1.60 12.80
CA LEU A 76 0.30 -2.04 13.26
C LEU A 76 -0.04 -3.46 12.78
N LEU A 77 0.16 -3.74 11.49
CA LEU A 77 -0.05 -5.07 10.91
C LEU A 77 0.86 -6.15 11.51
N SER A 78 1.98 -5.77 12.10
CA SER A 78 2.89 -6.72 12.76
C SER A 78 2.46 -7.06 14.19
N HIS A 79 1.71 -6.17 14.84
CA HIS A 79 1.15 -6.40 16.17
C HIS A 79 -0.14 -7.24 16.13
N GLU A 80 -0.96 -7.13 15.09
CA GLU A 80 -2.16 -7.98 14.93
C GLU A 80 -1.81 -9.47 14.86
N ALA A 81 -0.71 -9.82 14.19
CA ALA A 81 -0.24 -11.21 14.11
C ALA A 81 0.17 -11.79 15.48
N THR A 82 0.45 -10.94 16.47
CA THR A 82 0.82 -11.34 17.84
C THR A 82 -0.31 -11.18 18.85
N ALA A 83 -1.48 -10.64 18.45
CA ALA A 83 -2.72 -10.81 19.18
C ALA A 83 -3.20 -12.27 19.04
N VAL A 84 -2.39 -13.17 19.62
CA VAL A 84 -2.74 -14.52 20.02
C VAL A 84 -4.11 -14.49 20.65
N ALA A 85 -4.95 -15.42 20.20
CA ALA A 85 -6.36 -15.60 20.54
C ALA A 85 -6.72 -15.01 21.91
N PRO A 86 -7.73 -14.12 22.01
CA PRO A 86 -8.28 -13.77 23.31
C PRO A 86 -8.55 -15.10 24.01
N SER A 87 -7.89 -15.33 25.14
CA SER A 87 -8.06 -16.55 25.92
C SER A 87 -9.56 -16.81 25.99
N PRO A 88 -10.03 -18.03 25.68
CA PRO A 88 -11.46 -18.32 25.66
C PRO A 88 -11.98 -17.81 26.99
N ILE A 89 -12.81 -16.77 26.90
CA ILE A 89 -13.49 -16.22 28.06
C ILE A 89 -14.19 -17.45 28.60
N VAL A 90 -13.74 -17.94 29.75
CA VAL A 90 -14.38 -19.07 30.40
C VAL A 90 -15.79 -18.59 30.65
N SER A 91 -16.69 -19.00 29.76
CA SER A 91 -18.11 -18.74 29.85
C SER A 91 -18.55 -19.32 31.18
N THR A 92 -18.63 -18.47 32.19
CA THR A 92 -19.35 -18.80 33.41
C THR A 92 -20.80 -18.92 32.95
N PRO A 93 -21.43 -20.11 33.03
CA PRO A 93 -22.73 -20.31 32.43
C PRO A 93 -23.77 -19.43 33.14
N LEU A 94 -24.34 -18.47 32.40
CA LEU A 94 -25.62 -17.88 32.78
C LEU A 94 -26.75 -18.83 32.34
N PRO A 95 -27.75 -19.08 33.20
CA PRO A 95 -28.85 -20.00 32.90
C PRO A 95 -29.80 -19.48 31.82
N SER A 96 -30.30 -20.44 31.07
CA SER A 96 -31.08 -20.42 29.84
C SER A 96 -32.40 -19.64 29.85
N SER A 97 -32.73 -19.04 28.71
CA SER A 97 -34.06 -19.00 28.06
C SER A 97 -33.90 -18.44 26.63
N SER A 98 -34.05 -19.26 25.57
CA SER A 98 -35.24 -19.41 24.69
C SER A 98 -35.56 -18.12 23.88
N THR A 99 -35.77 -18.04 22.55
CA THR A 99 -36.26 -18.96 21.50
C THR A 99 -36.04 -18.31 20.10
N VAL A 100 -35.62 -19.09 19.09
CA VAL A 100 -35.90 -19.13 17.61
C VAL A 100 -36.26 -17.85 16.79
N VAL A 101 -35.69 -17.68 15.58
CA VAL A 101 -36.36 -17.61 14.24
C VAL A 101 -35.32 -17.50 13.11
N ALA A 102 -35.55 -18.27 12.03
CA ALA A 102 -34.77 -18.40 10.80
C ALA A 102 -35.20 -17.40 9.69
N GLY A 103 -34.30 -17.06 8.77
CA GLY A 103 -34.57 -16.33 7.53
C GLY A 103 -33.31 -16.07 6.68
N PRO A 104 -33.42 -15.90 5.34
CA PRO A 104 -32.68 -16.66 4.34
C PRO A 104 -31.46 -15.97 3.71
N ASP A 105 -30.67 -16.82 3.02
CA ASP A 105 -29.45 -16.57 2.27
C ASP A 105 -29.70 -15.84 0.93
N ASP A 106 -28.95 -14.76 0.70
CA ASP A 106 -28.74 -14.13 -0.62
C ASP A 106 -27.24 -14.17 -0.94
N GLU A 107 -26.86 -15.04 -1.88
CA GLU A 107 -25.51 -15.19 -2.42
C GLU A 107 -25.27 -14.14 -3.51
N GLU A 108 -24.48 -13.10 -3.20
CA GLU A 108 -23.98 -12.14 -4.19
C GLU A 108 -22.53 -12.49 -4.59
N GLU A 109 -22.37 -13.11 -5.75
CA GLU A 109 -21.07 -13.41 -6.37
C GLU A 109 -20.40 -12.12 -6.87
N GLY A 110 -19.47 -11.57 -6.08
CA GLY A 110 -18.59 -10.47 -6.49
C GLY A 110 -17.29 -10.97 -7.13
N GLU A 111 -17.11 -10.72 -8.43
CA GLU A 111 -15.87 -11.02 -9.17
C GLU A 111 -14.62 -10.30 -8.59
N PRO A 112 -13.45 -10.95 -8.55
CA PRO A 112 -12.23 -10.38 -7.96
C PRO A 112 -11.53 -9.37 -8.89
N ILE A 113 -11.48 -8.11 -8.45
CA ILE A 113 -10.83 -6.94 -9.07
C ILE A 113 -9.28 -7.08 -9.17
N ALA A 114 -8.70 -8.16 -8.66
CA ALA A 114 -7.26 -8.35 -8.53
C ALA A 114 -6.49 -8.36 -9.88
N ASP A 115 -7.13 -8.70 -10.99
CA ASP A 115 -6.43 -8.92 -12.27
C ASP A 115 -6.20 -7.64 -13.12
N GLN A 116 -6.82 -6.50 -12.76
CA GLN A 116 -6.67 -5.26 -13.57
C GLN A 116 -5.40 -4.45 -13.25
N VAL A 117 -4.85 -4.56 -12.05
CA VAL A 117 -3.72 -3.70 -11.62
C VAL A 117 -2.37 -4.19 -12.19
N GLU A 118 -2.20 -5.49 -12.42
CA GLU A 118 -0.95 -6.03 -12.96
C GLU A 118 -0.70 -5.65 -14.44
N ARG A 119 -1.76 -5.44 -15.23
CA ARG A 119 -1.66 -5.12 -16.66
C ARG A 119 -1.08 -3.74 -16.96
N ILE A 120 -1.22 -2.77 -16.06
CA ILE A 120 -0.87 -1.37 -16.34
C ILE A 120 0.60 -1.06 -15.98
N GLN A 121 1.23 -1.81 -15.07
CA GLN A 121 2.53 -1.43 -14.50
C GLN A 121 3.70 -2.40 -14.79
N GLY A 122 3.44 -3.61 -15.28
CA GLY A 122 4.43 -4.70 -15.29
C GLY A 122 5.62 -4.58 -16.26
N GLY A 123 5.46 -3.91 -17.41
CA GLY A 123 6.42 -4.01 -18.52
C GLY A 123 7.64 -3.08 -18.43
N ARG A 124 7.47 -1.81 -18.00
CA ARG A 124 8.52 -0.79 -18.11
C ARG A 124 9.28 -0.52 -16.80
N LEU A 125 8.65 -0.68 -15.64
CA LEU A 125 9.31 -0.43 -14.35
C LEU A 125 10.37 -1.49 -14.00
N ARG A 126 10.14 -2.76 -14.33
CA ARG A 126 11.08 -3.85 -14.01
C ARG A 126 12.44 -3.71 -14.71
N ALA A 127 12.45 -3.19 -15.95
CA ALA A 127 13.68 -2.95 -16.70
C ALA A 127 14.49 -1.77 -16.12
N PHE A 128 13.82 -0.75 -15.59
CA PHE A 128 14.48 0.41 -14.98
C PHE A 128 15.12 0.06 -13.62
N TYR A 129 14.40 -0.69 -12.77
CA TYR A 129 14.92 -1.10 -11.45
C TYR A 129 16.15 -2.01 -11.53
N ARG A 130 16.18 -2.98 -12.47
CA ARG A 130 17.36 -3.84 -12.67
C ARG A 130 18.61 -3.07 -13.10
N ARG A 131 18.45 -1.96 -13.82
CA ARG A 131 19.59 -1.16 -14.33
C ARG A 131 20.17 -0.22 -13.28
N PHE A 132 19.37 0.21 -12.29
CA PHE A 132 19.80 1.20 -11.31
C PHE A 132 20.37 0.58 -10.02
N PHE A 133 19.89 -0.59 -9.58
CA PHE A 133 20.32 -1.20 -8.31
C PHE A 133 21.45 -2.25 -8.42
N HIS A 134 21.79 -2.74 -9.61
CA HIS A 134 22.91 -3.71 -9.80
C HIS A 134 24.27 -3.06 -10.13
N ARG A 135 24.41 -1.73 -9.97
CA ARG A 135 25.64 -1.00 -10.30
C ARG A 135 26.35 -0.41 -9.08
N ARG A 136 26.10 -0.96 -7.89
CA ARG A 136 26.88 -0.70 -6.67
C ARG A 136 27.54 -1.99 -6.20
#